data_AF-A0A917DE10-F1
#
_entry.id   AF-A0A917DE10-F1
#
_cell.length_a   1.000
_cell.length_b   1.000
_cell.length_c   1.000
_cell.angle_alpha   90.00
_cell.angle_beta   90.00
_cell.angle_gamma   90.00
#
_symmetry.space_group_name_H-M   'P 1'
#
loop_
_entity.id
_entity.type
_entity.pdbx_description
1 polymer ?
#
loop_
_entity_poly.entity_id
_entity_poly.type
_entity_poly.pdbx_seq_one_letter_code
_entity_poly.pdbx_strand_id
1 'polypeptide(L)'
;MLIAQKDNEKSLQDYKNASLQEKFEMNKSYAIKVLPILSSYQTSVEDIFLGVKNFGTMVTQTNFSEQQDVLKLTSHNSDYWRACMEMEAGNQLIPTTKIFMLVSQGEFDYAFKYLEVVKMFSIPEAYADLYLGELKNRLELFNKQLNSEIEKGIAEHDKGNFEKAISIYAEIIKQYPNSAWTNFELFYSQSELNKKNGEGKRNTIEDWNSKKKNILDHNPFFGLPISAQNAEDAYLLFRRNSIGQLFRDKNETVDDIYKYADIAMDLEIYDFAAQLYWFSLSHTDKNEDSIYKFLYCIEKLGVTNLKQNFKGNIEKEFKNIKKNKEKEMIKSEVYKSYKK
;
A
#
# COMPACT_ATOMS: atom_id res chain seq x y z
N MET A 1 26.87 15.89 -14.20
CA MET A 1 25.50 16.41 -13.98
C MET A 1 24.75 16.68 -15.29
N LEU A 2 25.33 17.41 -16.26
CA LEU A 2 24.68 17.72 -17.56
C LEU A 2 24.44 16.52 -18.51
N ILE A 3 25.28 15.47 -18.47
CA ILE A 3 25.08 14.26 -19.29
C ILE A 3 23.97 13.37 -18.69
N ALA A 4 23.89 13.28 -17.35
CA ALA A 4 22.84 12.55 -16.65
C ALA A 4 21.45 13.18 -16.84
N GLN A 5 21.34 14.50 -17.06
CA GLN A 5 20.06 15.17 -17.35
C GLN A 5 19.51 14.85 -18.74
N LYS A 6 20.36 14.78 -19.78
CA LYS A 6 19.94 14.43 -21.15
C LYS A 6 19.52 12.97 -21.30
N ASP A 7 20.22 12.05 -20.64
CA ASP A 7 19.84 10.64 -20.63
C ASP A 7 18.53 10.40 -19.86
N ASN A 8 18.24 11.22 -18.83
CA ASN A 8 17.00 11.13 -18.08
C ASN A 8 15.78 11.68 -18.87
N GLU A 9 15.95 12.76 -19.64
CA GLU A 9 14.90 13.30 -20.52
C GLU A 9 14.50 12.33 -21.64
N LYS A 10 15.49 11.70 -22.29
CA LYS A 10 15.23 10.68 -23.32
C LYS A 10 14.57 9.45 -22.71
N SER A 11 15.05 8.98 -21.57
CA SER A 11 14.46 7.84 -20.85
C SER A 11 13.01 8.08 -20.44
N LEU A 12 12.66 9.31 -20.02
CA LEU A 12 11.29 9.67 -19.69
C LEU A 12 10.39 9.75 -20.93
N GLN A 13 10.91 10.21 -22.07
CA GLN A 13 10.16 10.25 -23.31
C GLN A 13 9.88 8.84 -23.86
N ASP A 14 10.89 7.96 -23.81
CA ASP A 14 10.72 6.54 -24.12
C ASP A 14 9.67 5.91 -23.21
N TYR A 15 9.73 6.20 -21.90
CA TYR A 15 8.75 5.73 -20.94
C TYR A 15 7.32 6.23 -21.26
N LYS A 16 7.14 7.50 -21.63
CA LYS A 16 5.81 8.04 -21.97
C LYS A 16 5.16 7.30 -23.14
N ASN A 17 5.96 6.94 -24.14
CA ASN A 17 5.53 6.30 -25.37
C ASN A 17 5.40 4.77 -25.27
N ALA A 18 5.98 4.16 -24.23
CA ALA A 18 5.92 2.73 -23.98
C ALA A 18 4.49 2.21 -23.75
N SER A 19 4.26 0.96 -24.15
CA SER A 19 3.07 0.18 -23.83
C SER A 19 2.92 -0.05 -22.31
N LEU A 20 1.77 -0.54 -21.87
CA LEU A 20 1.51 -0.81 -20.46
C LEU A 20 2.50 -1.87 -19.92
N GLN A 21 2.70 -2.96 -20.68
CA GLN A 21 3.68 -3.99 -20.34
C GLN A 21 5.12 -3.47 -20.29
N GLU A 22 5.53 -2.65 -21.26
CA GLU A 22 6.87 -2.05 -21.25
C GLU A 22 7.05 -1.11 -20.05
N LYS A 23 6.06 -0.28 -19.72
CA LYS A 23 6.11 0.58 -18.51
C LYS A 23 6.19 -0.24 -17.22
N PHE A 24 5.50 -1.38 -17.16
CA PHE A 24 5.61 -2.33 -16.04
C PHE A 24 7.05 -2.81 -15.86
N GLU A 25 7.67 -3.34 -16.92
CA GLU A 25 9.06 -3.82 -16.83
C GLU A 25 10.08 -2.69 -16.62
N MET A 26 9.85 -1.52 -17.21
CA MET A 26 10.68 -0.33 -16.99
C MET A 26 10.64 0.15 -15.54
N ASN A 27 9.48 0.11 -14.87
CA ASN A 27 9.35 0.48 -13.46
C ASN A 27 10.06 -0.53 -12.54
N LYS A 28 9.88 -1.83 -12.78
CA LYS A 28 10.61 -2.87 -12.03
C LYS A 28 12.12 -2.69 -12.20
N SER A 29 12.58 -2.52 -13.45
CA SER A 29 13.99 -2.31 -13.77
C SER A 29 14.56 -1.04 -13.15
N TYR A 30 13.79 0.06 -13.16
CA TYR A 30 14.17 1.29 -12.48
C TYR A 30 14.33 1.05 -10.98
N ALA A 31 13.39 0.34 -10.37
CA ALA A 31 13.46 0.08 -8.95
C ALA A 31 14.65 -0.79 -8.53
N ILE A 32 14.94 -1.85 -9.30
CA ILE A 32 16.11 -2.71 -9.11
C ILE A 32 17.42 -1.90 -9.20
N LYS A 33 17.50 -0.91 -10.10
CA LYS A 33 18.68 -0.03 -10.21
C LYS A 33 18.84 0.94 -9.03
N VAL A 34 17.74 1.38 -8.44
CA VAL A 34 17.75 2.37 -7.34
C VAL A 34 18.01 1.72 -5.99
N LEU A 35 17.56 0.48 -5.76
CA LEU A 35 17.72 -0.21 -4.46
C LEU A 35 19.18 -0.25 -3.95
N PRO A 36 20.19 -0.59 -4.76
CA PRO A 36 21.60 -0.54 -4.34
C PRO A 36 22.09 0.86 -3.96
N ILE A 37 21.54 1.90 -4.60
CA ILE A 37 21.89 3.29 -4.28
C ILE A 37 21.33 3.64 -2.90
N LEU A 38 20.05 3.37 -2.65
CA LEU A 38 19.42 3.62 -1.36
C LEU A 38 20.10 2.82 -0.24
N SER A 39 20.42 1.55 -0.48
CA SER A 39 21.07 0.71 0.52
C SER A 39 22.51 1.16 0.81
N SER A 40 23.22 1.76 -0.14
CA SER A 40 24.56 2.32 0.11
C SER A 40 24.55 3.45 1.16
N TYR A 41 23.51 4.29 1.16
CA TYR A 41 23.32 5.31 2.20
C TYR A 41 23.03 4.68 3.56
N GLN A 42 22.30 3.57 3.57
CA GLN A 42 21.93 2.86 4.80
C GLN A 42 23.12 2.10 5.41
N THR A 43 24.00 1.52 4.60
CA THR A 43 25.17 0.77 5.09
C THR A 43 26.32 1.68 5.51
N SER A 44 26.34 2.93 5.06
CA SER A 44 27.38 3.93 5.34
C SER A 44 27.14 4.74 6.62
N VAL A 45 26.04 4.49 7.33
CA VAL A 45 25.75 5.15 8.62
C VAL A 45 26.69 4.68 9.72
N GLU A 46 26.80 5.48 10.79
CA GLU A 46 27.54 5.13 12.00
C GLU A 46 26.96 3.89 12.70
N ASP A 47 27.81 3.14 13.41
CA ASP A 47 27.45 1.87 14.06
C ASP A 47 26.34 2.01 15.13
N ILE A 48 26.08 3.22 15.60
CA ILE A 48 24.98 3.50 16.55
C ILE A 48 23.60 3.29 15.91
N PHE A 49 23.47 3.43 14.59
CA PHE A 49 22.23 3.24 13.81
C PHE A 49 22.13 1.80 13.29
N LEU A 50 22.13 0.85 14.22
CA LEU A 50 22.24 -0.58 13.91
C LEU A 50 21.07 -1.10 13.07
N GLY A 51 19.84 -0.62 13.30
CA GLY A 51 18.68 -0.99 12.50
C GLY A 51 18.84 -0.57 11.04
N VAL A 52 19.24 0.69 10.82
CA VAL A 52 19.49 1.24 9.48
C VAL A 52 20.58 0.43 8.76
N LYS A 53 21.69 0.16 9.45
CA LYS A 53 22.83 -0.59 8.89
C LYS A 53 22.48 -2.03 8.56
N ASN A 54 21.79 -2.74 9.46
CA ASN A 54 21.35 -4.11 9.26
C ASN A 54 20.35 -4.22 8.10
N PHE A 55 19.35 -3.33 8.07
CA PHE A 55 18.37 -3.29 7.00
C PHE A 55 19.03 -3.01 5.65
N GLY A 56 19.93 -2.02 5.57
CA GLY A 56 20.69 -1.73 4.35
C GLY A 56 21.59 -2.86 3.89
N THR A 57 22.19 -3.60 4.81
CA THR A 57 23.00 -4.79 4.51
C THR A 57 22.13 -5.88 3.90
N MET A 58 20.96 -6.16 4.50
CA MET A 58 20.00 -7.12 3.98
C MET A 58 19.51 -6.74 2.58
N VAL A 59 19.18 -5.47 2.34
CA VAL A 59 18.76 -4.99 1.02
C VAL A 59 19.89 -5.17 0.00
N THR A 60 21.15 -4.87 0.38
CA THR A 60 22.32 -5.03 -0.50
C THR A 60 22.57 -6.50 -0.89
N GLN A 61 22.27 -7.43 0.01
CA GLN A 61 22.46 -8.87 -0.21
C GLN A 61 21.28 -9.54 -0.96
N THR A 62 20.16 -8.85 -1.12
CA THR A 62 18.94 -9.41 -1.72
C THR A 62 18.95 -9.19 -3.24
N ASN A 63 18.73 -10.25 -4.01
CA ASN A 63 18.55 -10.15 -5.47
C ASN A 63 17.10 -9.81 -5.83
N PHE A 64 16.81 -8.52 -6.01
CA PHE A 64 15.47 -8.06 -6.42
C PHE A 64 15.10 -8.31 -7.88
N SER A 65 15.99 -8.91 -8.67
CA SER A 65 15.64 -9.43 -10.01
C SER A 65 14.89 -10.76 -9.94
N GLU A 66 14.88 -11.40 -8.77
CA GLU A 66 14.13 -12.62 -8.48
C GLU A 66 12.91 -12.29 -7.59
N GLN A 67 11.96 -13.22 -7.52
CA GLN A 67 10.78 -13.07 -6.66
C GLN A 67 11.20 -13.02 -5.18
N GLN A 68 10.80 -11.96 -4.50
CA GLN A 68 11.04 -11.73 -3.07
C GLN A 68 9.73 -11.57 -2.30
N ASP A 69 9.74 -11.97 -1.03
CA ASP A 69 8.67 -11.66 -0.08
C ASP A 69 8.98 -10.33 0.63
N VAL A 70 8.48 -9.23 0.05
CA VAL A 70 8.75 -7.87 0.56
C VAL A 70 8.22 -7.69 1.99
N LEU A 71 7.09 -8.32 2.35
CA LEU A 71 6.53 -8.22 3.70
C LEU A 71 7.45 -8.88 4.72
N LYS A 72 8.02 -10.04 4.39
CA LYS A 72 9.03 -10.68 5.25
C LYS A 72 10.29 -9.83 5.41
N LEU A 73 10.76 -9.19 4.34
CA LEU A 73 11.95 -8.35 4.39
C LEU A 73 11.71 -7.02 5.13
N THR A 74 10.46 -6.56 5.22
CA THR A 74 10.08 -5.26 5.79
C THR A 74 9.13 -5.39 6.99
N SER A 75 7.83 -5.55 6.74
CA SER A 75 6.75 -5.53 7.74
C SER A 75 6.95 -6.51 8.89
N HIS A 76 7.48 -7.71 8.63
CA HIS A 76 7.77 -8.73 9.65
C HIS A 76 9.22 -8.68 10.16
N ASN A 77 10.01 -7.69 9.75
CA ASN A 77 11.43 -7.56 10.06
C ASN A 77 11.65 -6.51 11.16
N SER A 78 12.25 -6.93 12.27
CA SER A 78 12.61 -6.01 13.35
C SER A 78 13.62 -4.94 12.92
N ASP A 79 14.56 -5.24 12.02
CA ASP A 79 15.56 -4.26 11.59
C ASP A 79 14.92 -3.15 10.75
N TYR A 80 13.89 -3.45 9.94
CA TYR A 80 13.13 -2.44 9.21
C TYR A 80 12.47 -1.42 10.14
N TRP A 81 11.73 -1.91 11.15
CA TRP A 81 11.04 -1.01 12.09
C TRP A 81 12.02 -0.25 12.98
N ARG A 82 13.10 -0.90 13.42
CA ARG A 82 14.17 -0.22 14.15
C ARG A 82 14.80 0.86 13.28
N ALA A 83 15.09 0.58 12.02
CA ALA A 83 15.62 1.56 11.08
C ALA A 83 14.68 2.76 10.93
N CYS A 84 13.37 2.53 10.77
CA CYS A 84 12.37 3.61 10.75
C CYS A 84 12.42 4.50 12.02
N MET A 85 12.65 3.90 13.19
CA MET A 85 12.76 4.62 14.47
C MET A 85 14.06 5.40 14.62
N GLU A 86 15.14 4.93 14.00
CA GLU A 86 16.48 5.52 14.05
C GLU A 86 16.63 6.72 13.09
N MET A 87 15.76 6.86 12.09
CA MET A 87 15.79 8.00 11.16
C MET A 87 15.32 9.30 11.82
N GLU A 88 15.97 10.40 11.46
CA GLU A 88 15.47 11.73 11.78
C GLU A 88 14.12 12.01 11.12
N ALA A 89 13.29 12.81 11.78
CA ALA A 89 12.00 13.23 11.23
C ALA A 89 12.19 13.87 9.86
N GLY A 90 11.43 13.38 8.87
CA GLY A 90 11.52 13.86 7.49
C GLY A 90 12.49 13.11 6.59
N ASN A 91 13.42 12.33 7.16
CA ASN A 91 14.32 11.48 6.38
C ASN A 91 13.66 10.13 6.08
N GLN A 92 13.00 10.06 4.93
CA GLN A 92 12.19 8.91 4.53
C GLN A 92 12.97 7.80 3.81
N LEU A 93 14.28 7.68 4.04
CA LEU A 93 15.13 6.70 3.37
C LEU A 93 14.61 5.26 3.49
N ILE A 94 14.24 4.84 4.70
CA ILE A 94 13.80 3.47 4.99
C ILE A 94 12.44 3.12 4.34
N PRO A 95 11.36 3.90 4.55
CA PRO A 95 10.08 3.62 3.87
C PRO A 95 10.17 3.83 2.35
N THR A 96 11.05 4.72 1.86
CA THR A 96 11.33 4.83 0.42
C THR A 96 11.92 3.53 -0.11
N THR A 97 12.89 2.92 0.57
CA THR A 97 13.42 1.61 0.16
C THR A 97 12.34 0.54 0.11
N LYS A 98 11.41 0.48 1.08
CA LYS A 98 10.25 -0.44 1.02
C LYS A 98 9.41 -0.21 -0.24
N ILE A 99 9.11 1.03 -0.60
CA ILE A 99 8.36 1.35 -1.84
C ILE A 99 9.09 0.80 -3.06
N PHE A 100 10.40 1.01 -3.15
CA PHE A 100 11.22 0.49 -4.24
C PHE A 100 11.28 -1.05 -4.25
N MET A 101 11.26 -1.71 -3.10
CA MET A 101 11.14 -3.18 -3.01
C MET A 101 9.78 -3.65 -3.53
N LEU A 102 8.68 -2.99 -3.19
CA LEU A 102 7.36 -3.32 -3.75
C LEU A 102 7.32 -3.17 -5.28
N VAL A 103 7.88 -2.07 -5.79
CA VAL A 103 7.93 -1.81 -7.24
C VAL A 103 8.82 -2.82 -7.97
N SER A 104 9.94 -3.27 -7.40
CA SER A 104 10.76 -4.30 -8.06
C SER A 104 10.00 -5.62 -8.23
N GLN A 105 9.06 -5.90 -7.32
CA GLN A 105 8.20 -7.09 -7.36
C GLN A 105 6.88 -6.88 -8.14
N GLY A 106 6.66 -5.70 -8.74
CA GLY A 106 5.46 -5.41 -9.50
C GLY A 106 4.23 -5.06 -8.65
N GLU A 107 4.37 -4.82 -7.34
CA GLU A 107 3.25 -4.45 -6.46
C GLU A 107 2.95 -2.94 -6.51
N PHE A 108 2.59 -2.42 -7.69
CA PHE A 108 2.50 -0.97 -7.91
C PHE A 108 1.32 -0.33 -7.19
N ASP A 109 0.18 -1.01 -7.11
CA ASP A 109 -1.01 -0.48 -6.43
C ASP A 109 -0.69 -0.17 -4.95
N TYR A 110 -0.06 -1.12 -4.24
CA TYR A 110 0.31 -0.92 -2.84
C TYR A 110 1.51 0.03 -2.67
N ALA A 111 2.51 -0.07 -3.55
CA ALA A 111 3.64 0.86 -3.56
C ALA A 111 3.19 2.32 -3.71
N PHE A 112 2.21 2.57 -4.57
CA PHE A 112 1.66 3.90 -4.80
C PHE A 112 0.95 4.44 -3.55
N LYS A 113 0.22 3.60 -2.80
CA LYS A 113 -0.39 3.99 -1.51
C LYS A 113 0.65 4.42 -0.49
N TYR A 114 1.76 3.69 -0.37
CA TYR A 114 2.87 4.10 0.49
C TYR A 114 3.52 5.40 -0.01
N LEU A 115 3.71 5.52 -1.32
CA LEU A 115 4.31 6.71 -1.92
C LEU A 115 3.49 7.97 -1.60
N GLU A 116 2.17 7.90 -1.74
CA GLU A 116 1.25 9.02 -1.46
C GLU A 116 1.46 9.57 -0.03
N VAL A 117 1.60 8.69 0.96
CA VAL A 117 1.74 9.10 2.36
C VAL A 117 3.17 9.46 2.72
N VAL A 118 4.17 8.69 2.28
CA VAL A 118 5.59 8.95 2.58
C VAL A 118 6.01 10.31 2.04
N LYS A 119 5.56 10.67 0.83
CA LYS A 119 5.89 11.96 0.20
C LYS A 119 5.36 13.17 0.97
N MET A 120 4.25 13.04 1.72
CA MET A 120 3.74 14.12 2.58
C MET A 120 4.69 14.46 3.73
N PHE A 121 5.51 13.49 4.15
CA PHE A 121 6.45 13.62 5.26
C PHE A 121 7.91 13.67 4.83
N SER A 122 8.20 13.72 3.52
CA SER A 122 9.57 13.83 3.03
C SER A 122 10.04 15.28 3.04
N ILE A 123 11.26 15.50 3.51
CA ILE A 123 11.95 16.78 3.30
C ILE A 123 12.31 16.88 1.80
N PRO A 124 11.89 17.97 1.10
CA PRO A 124 12.25 18.17 -0.29
C PRO A 124 13.77 18.14 -0.49
N GLU A 125 14.22 17.62 -1.63
CA GLU A 125 15.64 17.60 -2.05
C GLU A 125 16.56 16.68 -1.24
N ALA A 126 16.05 15.95 -0.24
CA ALA A 126 16.76 14.80 0.31
C ALA A 126 17.01 13.75 -0.79
N TYR A 127 18.13 13.01 -0.74
CA TYR A 127 18.48 12.05 -1.80
C TYR A 127 17.37 11.02 -2.10
N ALA A 128 16.76 10.46 -1.05
CA ALA A 128 15.62 9.54 -1.19
C ALA A 128 14.39 10.21 -1.83
N ASP A 129 14.18 11.50 -1.57
CA ASP A 129 13.05 12.28 -2.07
C ASP A 129 13.11 12.48 -3.60
N LEU A 130 14.31 12.63 -4.15
CA LEU A 130 14.53 12.74 -5.60
C LEU A 130 14.10 11.46 -6.33
N TYR A 131 14.56 10.30 -5.86
CA TYR A 131 14.17 9.01 -6.44
C TYR A 131 12.66 8.73 -6.27
N LEU A 132 12.11 9.07 -5.10
CA LEU A 132 10.69 8.93 -4.82
C LEU A 132 9.84 9.84 -5.73
N GLY A 133 10.31 11.06 -6.00
CA GLY A 133 9.66 12.01 -6.91
C GLY A 133 9.65 11.51 -8.36
N GLU A 134 10.75 10.96 -8.85
CA GLU A 134 10.78 10.33 -10.19
C GLU A 134 9.84 9.12 -10.25
N LEU A 135 9.86 8.26 -9.22
CA LEU A 135 8.98 7.09 -9.16
C LEU A 135 7.51 7.49 -9.16
N LYS A 136 7.13 8.56 -8.42
CA LYS A 136 5.78 9.12 -8.42
C LYS A 136 5.31 9.44 -9.83
N ASN A 137 6.12 10.20 -10.57
CA ASN A 137 5.79 10.60 -11.94
C ASN A 137 5.62 9.39 -12.88
N ARG A 138 6.49 8.38 -12.72
CA ARG A 138 6.40 7.13 -13.49
C ARG A 138 5.11 6.37 -13.18
N LEU A 139 4.80 6.16 -11.91
CA LEU A 139 3.59 5.44 -11.49
C LEU A 139 2.30 6.20 -11.84
N GLU A 140 2.29 7.53 -11.80
CA GLU A 140 1.17 8.34 -12.27
C GLU A 140 0.91 8.16 -13.78
N LEU A 141 1.98 8.16 -14.59
CA LEU A 141 1.87 7.92 -16.04
C LEU A 141 1.42 6.47 -16.34
N PHE A 142 1.92 5.49 -15.58
CA PHE A 142 1.47 4.10 -15.66
C PHE A 142 -0.02 3.99 -15.33
N ASN A 143 -0.44 4.51 -14.18
CA ASN A 143 -1.83 4.46 -13.71
C ASN A 143 -2.77 5.17 -14.67
N LYS A 144 -2.36 6.31 -15.26
CA LYS A 144 -3.16 6.99 -16.29
C LYS A 144 -3.43 6.08 -17.50
N GLN A 145 -2.43 5.35 -17.97
CA GLN A 145 -2.63 4.41 -19.08
C GLN A 145 -3.46 3.20 -18.65
N LEU A 146 -3.15 2.60 -17.49
CA LEU A 146 -3.90 1.47 -16.95
C LEU A 146 -5.39 1.80 -16.83
N ASN A 147 -5.73 2.94 -16.23
CA ASN A 147 -7.11 3.39 -16.07
C ASN A 147 -7.80 3.56 -17.43
N SER A 148 -7.13 4.13 -18.43
CA SER A 148 -7.68 4.27 -19.77
C SER A 148 -7.95 2.93 -20.46
N GLU A 149 -7.11 1.91 -20.22
CA GLU A 149 -7.36 0.54 -20.73
C GLU A 149 -8.52 -0.14 -19.99
N ILE A 150 -8.61 0.02 -18.67
CA ILE A 150 -9.72 -0.49 -17.85
C ILE A 150 -11.06 0.12 -18.30
N GLU A 151 -11.09 1.44 -18.54
CA GLU A 151 -12.28 2.16 -19.02
C GLU A 151 -12.85 1.60 -20.33
N LYS A 152 -12.00 1.04 -21.22
CA LYS A 152 -12.47 0.36 -22.44
C LYS A 152 -13.25 -0.91 -22.10
N GLY A 153 -12.80 -1.66 -21.10
CA GLY A 153 -13.51 -2.84 -20.59
C GLY A 153 -14.84 -2.45 -19.95
N ILE A 154 -14.85 -1.39 -19.15
CA ILE A 154 -16.06 -0.88 -18.48
C ILE A 154 -17.09 -0.47 -19.53
N ALA A 155 -16.66 0.26 -20.57
CA ALA A 155 -17.54 0.67 -21.65
C ALA A 155 -18.17 -0.51 -22.43
N GLU A 156 -17.51 -1.67 -22.50
CA GLU A 156 -18.10 -2.89 -23.08
C GLU A 156 -18.99 -3.63 -22.09
N HIS A 157 -18.62 -3.65 -20.81
CA HIS A 157 -19.45 -4.17 -19.73
C HIS A 157 -20.81 -3.45 -19.69
N ASP A 158 -20.81 -2.12 -19.70
CA ASP A 158 -22.01 -1.28 -19.65
C ASP A 158 -22.95 -1.49 -20.84
N LYS A 159 -22.41 -1.95 -21.99
CA LYS A 159 -23.20 -2.33 -23.17
C LYS A 159 -23.78 -3.75 -23.07
N GLY A 160 -23.46 -4.50 -22.01
CA GLY A 160 -23.82 -5.92 -21.85
C GLY A 160 -22.96 -6.89 -22.67
N ASN A 161 -21.82 -6.42 -23.22
CA ASN A 161 -20.86 -7.20 -23.99
C ASN A 161 -19.83 -7.86 -23.06
N PHE A 162 -20.29 -8.65 -22.10
CA PHE A 162 -19.45 -9.17 -21.00
C PHE A 162 -18.26 -9.99 -21.49
N GLU A 163 -18.40 -10.80 -22.54
CA GLU A 163 -17.31 -11.59 -23.12
C GLU A 163 -16.16 -10.70 -23.63
N LYS A 164 -16.51 -9.57 -24.27
CA LYS A 164 -15.53 -8.61 -24.77
C LYS A 164 -14.86 -7.84 -23.63
N ALA A 165 -15.63 -7.45 -22.62
CA ALA A 165 -15.08 -6.82 -21.39
C ALA A 165 -14.08 -7.76 -20.70
N ILE A 166 -14.47 -9.03 -20.47
CA ILE A 166 -13.61 -10.08 -19.91
C ILE A 166 -12.32 -10.24 -20.73
N SER A 167 -12.41 -10.26 -22.07
CA SER A 167 -11.23 -10.36 -22.92
C SER A 167 -10.29 -9.16 -22.77
N ILE A 168 -10.82 -7.95 -22.61
CA ILE A 168 -10.02 -6.74 -22.38
C ILE A 168 -9.31 -6.83 -21.03
N TYR A 169 -10.03 -7.15 -19.95
CA TYR A 169 -9.44 -7.25 -18.61
C TYR A 169 -8.41 -8.39 -18.52
N ALA A 170 -8.66 -9.53 -19.16
CA ALA A 170 -7.71 -10.63 -19.23
C ALA A 170 -6.41 -10.21 -19.93
N GLU A 171 -6.49 -9.37 -20.97
CA GLU A 171 -5.30 -8.84 -21.64
C GLU A 171 -4.53 -7.85 -20.76
N ILE A 172 -5.22 -7.01 -20.00
CA ILE A 172 -4.59 -6.13 -19.01
C ILE A 172 -3.86 -6.96 -17.94
N ILE A 173 -4.49 -8.01 -17.41
CA ILE A 173 -3.90 -8.88 -16.37
C ILE A 173 -2.64 -9.61 -16.88
N LYS A 174 -2.56 -9.96 -18.17
CA LYS A 174 -1.32 -10.52 -18.74
C LYS A 174 -0.16 -9.52 -18.71
N GLN A 175 -0.44 -8.23 -18.85
CA GLN A 175 0.56 -7.17 -18.87
C GLN A 175 0.89 -6.67 -17.46
N TYR A 176 -0.11 -6.61 -16.58
CA TYR A 176 0.00 -6.20 -15.19
C TYR A 176 -0.95 -7.03 -14.30
N PRO A 177 -0.48 -8.16 -13.75
CA PRO A 177 -1.34 -9.07 -12.99
C PRO A 177 -1.82 -8.51 -11.65
N ASN A 178 -1.09 -7.53 -11.09
CA ASN A 178 -1.30 -7.01 -9.74
C ASN A 178 -2.26 -5.81 -9.68
N SER A 179 -3.07 -5.57 -10.72
CA SER A 179 -4.09 -4.52 -10.68
C SER A 179 -5.30 -4.97 -9.86
N ALA A 180 -5.52 -4.35 -8.70
CA ALA A 180 -6.70 -4.65 -7.88
C ALA A 180 -8.00 -4.31 -8.62
N TRP A 181 -8.02 -3.17 -9.34
CA TRP A 181 -9.18 -2.72 -10.10
C TRP A 181 -9.49 -3.67 -11.27
N THR A 182 -8.49 -4.06 -12.06
CA THR A 182 -8.72 -4.97 -13.19
C THR A 182 -9.20 -6.34 -12.73
N ASN A 183 -8.63 -6.88 -11.63
CA ASN A 183 -9.08 -8.14 -11.05
C ASN A 183 -10.54 -8.07 -10.55
N PHE A 184 -10.94 -6.94 -9.96
CA PHE A 184 -12.33 -6.69 -9.59
C PHE A 184 -13.25 -6.65 -10.81
N GLU A 185 -12.92 -5.87 -11.83
CA GLU A 185 -13.77 -5.71 -13.03
C GLU A 185 -13.90 -7.01 -13.83
N LEU A 186 -12.84 -7.82 -13.88
CA LEU A 186 -12.86 -9.15 -14.47
C LEU A 186 -13.85 -10.05 -13.72
N PHE A 187 -13.76 -10.12 -12.39
CA PHE A 187 -14.69 -10.89 -11.58
C PHE A 187 -16.14 -10.41 -11.76
N TYR A 188 -16.35 -9.10 -11.75
CA TYR A 188 -17.68 -8.51 -11.89
C TYR A 188 -18.30 -8.84 -13.25
N SER A 189 -17.54 -8.70 -14.33
CA SER A 189 -17.98 -9.05 -15.69
C SER A 189 -18.26 -10.53 -15.86
N GLN A 190 -17.42 -11.40 -15.28
CA GLN A 190 -17.66 -12.85 -15.27
C GLN A 190 -18.94 -13.21 -14.51
N SER A 191 -19.19 -12.53 -13.39
CA SER A 191 -20.39 -12.74 -12.59
C SER A 191 -21.66 -12.37 -13.36
N GLU A 192 -21.66 -11.24 -14.06
CA GLU A 192 -22.80 -10.82 -14.89
C GLU A 192 -23.01 -11.72 -16.11
N LEU A 193 -21.92 -12.19 -16.75
CA LEU A 193 -22.01 -13.19 -17.82
C LEU A 193 -22.65 -14.50 -17.34
N ASN A 194 -22.21 -15.00 -16.18
CA ASN A 194 -22.78 -16.21 -15.59
C ASN A 194 -24.28 -16.04 -15.32
N LYS A 195 -24.72 -14.87 -14.81
CA LYS A 195 -26.14 -14.56 -14.63
C LYS A 195 -26.91 -14.57 -15.95
N LYS A 196 -26.37 -13.90 -16.99
CA LYS A 196 -26.95 -13.84 -18.34
C LYS A 196 -27.14 -15.23 -18.95
N ASN A 197 -26.21 -16.14 -18.70
CA ASN A 197 -26.23 -17.51 -19.23
C ASN A 197 -27.05 -18.50 -18.37
N GLY A 198 -27.71 -18.05 -17.29
CA GLY A 198 -28.41 -18.93 -16.36
C GLY A 198 -27.50 -19.75 -15.45
N GLU A 199 -26.21 -19.45 -15.44
CA GLU A 199 -25.15 -20.10 -14.65
C GLU A 199 -24.84 -19.34 -13.35
N GLY A 200 -25.73 -18.44 -12.91
CA GLY A 200 -25.53 -17.58 -11.72
C GLY A 200 -25.21 -18.34 -10.43
N LYS A 201 -25.53 -19.64 -10.34
CA LYS A 201 -25.11 -20.52 -9.24
C LYS A 201 -23.59 -20.65 -9.10
N ARG A 202 -22.81 -20.31 -10.14
CA ARG A 202 -21.34 -20.27 -10.10
C ARG A 202 -20.80 -19.06 -9.33
N ASN A 203 -21.60 -18.03 -9.12
CA ASN A 203 -21.21 -16.81 -8.39
C ASN A 203 -21.42 -17.03 -6.88
N THR A 204 -20.71 -18.00 -6.30
CA THR A 204 -20.87 -18.32 -4.87
C THR A 204 -20.15 -17.31 -3.98
N ILE A 205 -20.50 -17.34 -2.69
CA ILE A 205 -19.81 -16.53 -1.67
C ILE A 205 -18.33 -16.91 -1.57
N GLU A 206 -18.02 -18.19 -1.74
CA GLU A 206 -16.65 -18.71 -1.72
C GLU A 206 -15.84 -18.20 -2.91
N ASP A 207 -16.43 -18.15 -4.11
CA ASP A 207 -15.78 -17.57 -5.30
C ASP A 207 -15.48 -16.09 -5.06
N TRP A 208 -16.46 -15.33 -4.55
CA TRP A 208 -16.23 -13.95 -4.16
C TRP A 208 -15.12 -13.81 -3.10
N ASN A 209 -15.14 -14.59 -2.03
CA ASN A 209 -14.16 -14.48 -0.96
C ASN A 209 -12.72 -14.77 -1.44
N SER A 210 -12.56 -15.73 -2.37
CA SER A 210 -11.29 -16.01 -3.03
C SER A 210 -10.81 -14.82 -3.87
N LYS A 211 -11.70 -14.23 -4.68
CA LYS A 211 -11.38 -13.06 -5.51
C LYS A 211 -11.12 -11.81 -4.68
N LYS A 212 -11.92 -11.56 -3.63
CA LYS A 212 -11.73 -10.50 -2.64
C LYS A 212 -10.33 -10.57 -2.05
N LYS A 213 -9.88 -11.76 -1.64
CA LYS A 213 -8.52 -11.92 -1.10
C LYS A 213 -7.47 -11.50 -2.13
N ASN A 214 -7.53 -12.02 -3.35
CA ASN A 214 -6.56 -11.66 -4.40
C ASN A 214 -6.54 -10.16 -4.73
N ILE A 215 -7.71 -9.51 -4.81
CA ILE A 215 -7.82 -8.06 -5.04
C ILE A 215 -7.15 -7.28 -3.90
N LEU A 216 -7.43 -7.68 -2.65
CA LEU A 216 -6.91 -7.01 -1.46
C LEU A 216 -5.42 -7.32 -1.19
N ASP A 217 -4.89 -8.46 -1.67
CA ASP A 217 -3.47 -8.77 -1.60
C ASP A 217 -2.63 -7.74 -2.41
N HIS A 218 -3.18 -7.23 -3.52
CA HIS A 218 -2.51 -6.21 -4.35
C HIS A 218 -2.80 -4.77 -3.91
N ASN A 219 -4.02 -4.50 -3.42
CA ASN A 219 -4.39 -3.20 -2.85
C ASN A 219 -5.30 -3.39 -1.64
N PRO A 220 -4.75 -3.40 -0.42
CA PRO A 220 -5.53 -3.62 0.80
C PRO A 220 -6.62 -2.56 1.05
N PHE A 221 -6.46 -1.38 0.44
CA PHE A 221 -7.38 -0.25 0.53
C PHE A 221 -8.42 -0.19 -0.60
N PHE A 222 -8.41 -1.15 -1.53
CA PHE A 222 -9.34 -1.15 -2.67
C PHE A 222 -10.79 -1.12 -2.18
N GLY A 223 -11.55 -0.13 -2.64
CA GLY A 223 -12.98 -0.02 -2.34
C GLY A 223 -13.72 -1.15 -3.05
N LEU A 224 -14.37 -2.03 -2.30
CA LEU A 224 -15.13 -3.15 -2.86
C LEU A 224 -16.60 -2.73 -3.00
N PRO A 225 -17.10 -2.45 -4.22
CA PRO A 225 -18.48 -1.97 -4.43
C PRO A 225 -19.48 -3.13 -4.42
N ILE A 226 -19.40 -3.98 -3.40
CA ILE A 226 -20.21 -5.17 -3.22
C ILE A 226 -20.92 -5.13 -1.87
N SER A 227 -22.05 -5.84 -1.76
CA SER A 227 -22.83 -5.85 -0.52
C SER A 227 -22.12 -6.57 0.62
N ALA A 228 -22.19 -6.01 1.82
CA ALA A 228 -21.69 -6.67 3.03
C ALA A 228 -22.44 -7.98 3.31
N GLN A 229 -21.72 -9.01 3.77
CA GLN A 229 -22.30 -10.31 4.10
C GLN A 229 -22.75 -10.42 5.55
N ASN A 230 -22.17 -9.59 6.43
CA ASN A 230 -22.45 -9.55 7.86
C ASN A 230 -22.10 -8.16 8.41
N ALA A 231 -22.37 -7.95 9.70
CA ALA A 231 -22.14 -6.66 10.37
C ALA A 231 -20.67 -6.21 10.38
N GLU A 232 -19.73 -7.16 10.53
CA GLU A 232 -18.30 -6.87 10.52
C GLU A 232 -17.84 -6.45 9.12
N ASP A 233 -18.21 -7.20 8.08
CA ASP A 233 -17.94 -6.83 6.68
C ASP A 233 -18.52 -5.44 6.35
N ALA A 234 -19.72 -5.12 6.84
CA ALA A 234 -20.35 -3.82 6.62
C ALA A 234 -19.52 -2.69 7.24
N TYR A 235 -19.02 -2.90 8.47
CA TYR A 235 -18.11 -1.98 9.12
C TYR A 235 -16.81 -1.80 8.31
N LEU A 236 -16.15 -2.89 7.91
CA LEU A 236 -14.89 -2.84 7.16
C LEU A 236 -15.05 -2.17 5.78
N LEU A 237 -16.18 -2.40 5.09
CA LEU A 237 -16.50 -1.69 3.84
C LEU A 237 -16.70 -0.19 4.09
N PHE A 238 -17.42 0.18 5.16
CA PHE A 238 -17.56 1.58 5.56
C PHE A 238 -16.20 2.24 5.84
N ARG A 239 -15.30 1.54 6.54
CA ARG A 239 -13.94 2.04 6.81
C ARG A 239 -13.15 2.28 5.52
N ARG A 240 -13.18 1.36 4.55
CA ARG A 240 -12.56 1.57 3.23
C ARG A 240 -13.14 2.79 2.52
N ASN A 241 -14.46 2.92 2.50
CA ASN A 241 -15.13 4.04 1.85
C ASN A 241 -14.84 5.40 2.51
N SER A 242 -14.58 5.42 3.83
CA SER A 242 -14.23 6.66 4.53
C SER A 242 -12.87 7.25 4.13
N ILE A 243 -11.98 6.48 3.49
CA ILE A 243 -10.69 6.98 2.98
C ILE A 243 -10.91 8.12 1.98
N GLY A 244 -11.93 8.01 1.12
CA GLY A 244 -12.26 9.06 0.13
C GLY A 244 -12.80 10.36 0.72
N GLN A 245 -12.99 10.43 2.04
CA GLN A 245 -13.36 11.64 2.76
C GLN A 245 -12.16 12.37 3.36
N LEU A 246 -10.99 11.73 3.41
CA LEU A 246 -9.76 12.29 3.95
C LEU A 246 -9.10 13.25 2.94
N PHE A 247 -8.26 14.14 3.46
CA PHE A 247 -7.42 15.09 2.72
C PHE A 247 -8.20 16.06 1.82
N ARG A 248 -9.47 16.31 2.15
CA ARG A 248 -10.32 17.30 1.46
C ARG A 248 -10.03 18.72 1.90
N ASP A 249 -9.70 18.90 3.18
CA ASP A 249 -9.23 20.16 3.73
C ASP A 249 -7.73 20.07 4.02
N LYS A 250 -6.96 20.99 3.45
CA LYS A 250 -5.50 21.05 3.66
C LYS A 250 -5.15 21.37 5.12
N ASN A 251 -6.04 22.00 5.87
CA ASN A 251 -5.81 22.36 7.28
C ASN A 251 -5.95 21.15 8.22
N GLU A 252 -6.64 20.08 7.81
CA GLU A 252 -6.85 18.86 8.60
C GLU A 252 -5.86 17.75 8.28
N THR A 253 -4.83 18.01 7.46
CA THR A 253 -3.92 16.99 6.92
C THR A 253 -3.38 16.03 7.99
N VAL A 254 -2.95 16.55 9.14
CA VAL A 254 -2.40 15.74 10.24
C VAL A 254 -3.46 14.85 10.91
N ASP A 255 -4.64 15.40 11.19
CA ASP A 255 -5.74 14.64 11.76
C ASP A 255 -6.22 13.56 10.78
N ASP A 256 -6.22 13.87 9.48
CA ASP A 256 -6.56 12.93 8.42
C ASP A 256 -5.54 11.80 8.29
N ILE A 257 -4.24 12.06 8.49
CA ILE A 257 -3.22 11.00 8.60
C ILE A 257 -3.54 10.07 9.76
N TYR A 258 -3.85 10.62 10.93
CA TYR A 258 -4.17 9.81 12.11
C TYR A 258 -5.45 8.99 11.89
N LYS A 259 -6.51 9.59 11.31
CA LYS A 259 -7.73 8.88 10.89
C LYS A 259 -7.41 7.78 9.88
N TYR A 260 -6.48 8.03 8.94
CA TYR A 260 -6.06 7.02 7.97
C TYR A 260 -5.34 5.85 8.64
N ALA A 261 -4.48 6.12 9.62
CA ALA A 261 -3.83 5.09 10.43
C ALA A 261 -4.87 4.23 11.18
N ASP A 262 -5.89 4.87 11.76
CA ASP A 262 -7.01 4.20 12.43
C ASP A 262 -7.85 3.37 11.46
N ILE A 263 -8.08 3.84 10.23
CA ILE A 263 -8.75 3.04 9.20
C ILE A 263 -7.88 1.84 8.82
N ALA A 264 -6.60 2.03 8.52
CA ALA A 264 -5.69 0.95 8.15
C ALA A 264 -5.60 -0.12 9.24
N MET A 265 -5.57 0.29 10.52
CA MET A 265 -5.56 -0.64 11.65
C MET A 265 -6.86 -1.44 11.76
N ASP A 266 -8.02 -0.81 11.55
CA ASP A 266 -9.32 -1.51 11.54
C ASP A 266 -9.42 -2.52 10.39
N LEU A 267 -8.77 -2.22 9.26
CA LEU A 267 -8.65 -3.10 8.10
C LEU A 267 -7.56 -4.17 8.25
N GLU A 268 -6.88 -4.21 9.40
CA GLU A 268 -5.75 -5.09 9.70
C GLU A 268 -4.52 -4.91 8.79
N ILE A 269 -4.39 -3.75 8.16
CA ILE A 269 -3.23 -3.36 7.34
C ILE A 269 -2.17 -2.76 8.27
N TYR A 270 -1.69 -3.60 9.20
CA TYR A 270 -0.91 -3.17 10.35
C TYR A 270 0.41 -2.50 9.96
N ASP A 271 1.05 -2.89 8.86
CA ASP A 271 2.30 -2.27 8.41
C ASP A 271 2.08 -0.85 7.92
N PHE A 272 1.01 -0.60 7.17
CA PHE A 272 0.66 0.74 6.73
C PHE A 272 0.22 1.61 7.92
N ALA A 273 -0.61 1.04 8.81
CA ALA A 273 -1.05 1.71 10.02
C ALA A 273 0.14 2.12 10.92
N ALA A 274 1.08 1.21 11.16
CA ALA A 274 2.29 1.47 11.91
C ALA A 274 3.09 2.64 11.31
N GLN A 275 3.28 2.64 9.99
CA GLN A 275 4.02 3.71 9.31
C GLN A 275 3.36 5.09 9.51
N LEU A 276 2.03 5.17 9.43
CA LEU A 276 1.29 6.42 9.65
C LEU A 276 1.30 6.85 11.12
N TYR A 277 1.13 5.93 12.07
CA TYR A 277 1.25 6.27 13.48
C TYR A 277 2.64 6.80 13.81
N TRP A 278 3.69 6.20 13.26
CA TRP A 278 5.06 6.69 13.40
C TRP A 278 5.21 8.13 12.87
N PHE A 279 4.67 8.44 11.69
CA PHE A 279 4.71 9.80 11.14
C PHE A 279 3.90 10.82 11.94
N SER A 280 2.81 10.38 12.58
CA SER A 280 1.96 11.25 13.39
C SER A 280 2.62 11.72 14.71
N LEU A 281 3.70 11.06 15.16
CA LEU A 281 4.38 11.35 16.43
C LEU A 281 5.00 12.74 16.55
N SER A 282 5.35 13.35 15.42
CA SER A 282 5.93 14.70 15.41
C SER A 282 4.89 15.79 15.15
N HIS A 283 3.62 15.43 14.92
CA HIS A 283 2.62 16.35 14.38
C HIS A 283 1.33 16.43 15.20
N THR A 284 1.07 15.52 16.14
CA THR A 284 -0.15 15.51 16.93
C THR A 284 0.11 15.81 18.41
N ASP A 285 -0.89 16.33 19.14
CA ASP A 285 -0.83 16.37 20.61
C ASP A 285 -1.08 14.99 21.25
N LYS A 286 -1.36 13.96 20.43
CA LYS A 286 -1.71 12.59 20.83
C LYS A 286 -0.50 11.63 20.80
N ASN A 287 0.70 12.16 20.98
CA ASN A 287 1.94 11.41 20.75
C ASN A 287 2.05 10.10 21.54
N GLU A 288 1.59 10.08 22.79
CA GLU A 288 1.66 8.86 23.62
C GLU A 288 0.74 7.74 23.09
N ASP A 289 -0.46 8.09 22.63
CA ASP A 289 -1.40 7.13 22.04
C ASP A 289 -0.90 6.62 20.67
N SER A 290 -0.33 7.49 19.85
CA SER A 290 0.30 7.11 18.59
C SER A 290 1.45 6.10 18.78
N ILE A 291 2.29 6.25 19.82
CA ILE A 291 3.36 5.29 20.11
C ILE A 291 2.77 3.92 20.45
N TYR A 292 1.75 3.85 21.30
CA TYR A 292 1.16 2.57 21.67
C TYR A 292 0.45 1.89 20.50
N LYS A 293 -0.24 2.65 19.64
CA LYS A 293 -0.85 2.10 18.42
C LYS A 293 0.19 1.65 17.38
N PHE A 294 1.28 2.38 17.23
CA PHE A 294 2.44 1.95 16.44
C PHE A 294 3.01 0.63 16.94
N LEU A 295 3.32 0.54 18.24
CA LEU A 295 3.85 -0.67 18.87
C LEU A 295 2.87 -1.84 18.76
N TYR A 296 1.57 -1.58 18.91
CA TYR A 296 0.53 -2.58 18.73
C TYR A 296 0.52 -3.14 17.31
N CYS A 297 0.62 -2.29 16.30
CA CYS A 297 0.66 -2.71 14.91
C CYS A 297 1.88 -3.56 14.60
N ILE A 298 3.09 -3.19 15.05
CA ILE A 298 4.28 -3.99 14.79
C ILE A 298 4.30 -5.31 15.59
N GLU A 299 3.69 -5.35 16.79
CA GLU A 299 3.47 -6.60 17.53
C GLU A 299 2.56 -7.56 16.73
N LYS A 300 1.50 -7.02 16.11
CA LYS A 300 0.59 -7.79 15.25
C LYS A 300 1.26 -8.32 13.98
N LEU A 301 2.38 -7.72 13.57
CA LEU A 301 3.27 -8.20 12.50
C LEU A 301 4.34 -9.18 13.01
N GLY A 302 4.32 -9.56 14.29
CA GLY A 302 5.28 -10.50 14.89
C GLY A 302 6.59 -9.87 15.37
N VAL A 303 6.71 -8.54 15.34
CA VAL A 303 7.89 -7.81 15.81
C VAL A 303 7.71 -7.44 17.29
N THR A 304 8.11 -8.35 18.17
CA THR A 304 7.80 -8.29 19.61
C THR A 304 8.94 -7.80 20.50
N ASN A 305 10.15 -7.67 19.95
CA ASN A 305 11.35 -7.29 20.68
C ASN A 305 11.48 -5.77 20.87
N LEU A 306 10.99 -4.96 19.92
CA LEU A 306 11.23 -3.51 19.93
C LEU A 306 10.45 -2.76 21.02
N LYS A 307 9.31 -3.29 21.46
CA LYS A 307 8.51 -2.68 22.54
C LYS A 307 9.29 -2.54 23.86
N GLN A 308 10.32 -3.36 24.08
CA GLN A 308 11.16 -3.30 25.28
C GLN A 308 11.97 -2.00 25.41
N ASN A 309 12.15 -1.27 24.29
CA ASN A 309 12.85 0.02 24.27
C ASN A 309 11.96 1.18 24.77
N PHE A 310 10.68 0.94 25.02
CA PHE A 310 9.70 1.95 25.40
C PHE A 310 9.28 1.81 26.86
N LYS A 311 9.02 2.95 27.51
CA LYS A 311 8.53 3.00 28.90
C LYS A 311 7.01 2.79 28.95
N GLY A 312 6.52 2.30 30.08
CA GLY A 312 5.08 2.15 30.37
C GLY A 312 4.58 0.71 30.34
N ASN A 313 3.29 0.53 30.64
CA ASN A 313 2.65 -0.79 30.67
C ASN A 313 2.03 -1.10 29.29
N ILE A 314 2.89 -1.47 28.35
CA ILE A 314 2.54 -1.69 26.94
C ILE A 314 1.43 -2.75 26.80
N GLU A 315 1.49 -3.83 27.58
CA GLU A 315 0.49 -4.91 27.54
C GLU A 315 -0.89 -4.46 28.00
N LYS A 316 -0.97 -3.54 28.96
CA LYS A 316 -2.23 -2.91 29.36
C LYS A 316 -2.79 -2.06 28.23
N GLU A 317 -1.94 -1.27 27.56
CA GLU A 317 -2.38 -0.41 26.47
C GLU A 317 -2.81 -1.20 25.23
N PHE A 318 -2.14 -2.32 24.92
CA PHE A 318 -2.58 -3.22 23.84
C PHE A 318 -3.98 -3.80 24.11
N LYS A 319 -4.27 -4.17 25.36
CA LYS A 319 -5.62 -4.61 25.76
C LYS A 319 -6.65 -3.49 25.63
N ASN A 320 -6.28 -2.25 25.98
CA ASN A 320 -7.15 -1.07 25.83
C ASN A 320 -7.45 -0.79 24.35
N ILE A 321 -6.43 -0.79 23.49
CA ILE A 321 -6.57 -0.58 22.04
C ILE A 321 -7.54 -1.61 21.46
N LYS A 322 -7.31 -2.91 21.72
CA LYS A 322 -8.19 -3.97 21.22
C LYS A 322 -9.65 -3.77 21.66
N LYS A 323 -9.88 -3.50 22.95
CA LYS A 323 -11.22 -3.28 23.50
C LYS A 323 -11.89 -2.04 22.91
N ASN A 324 -11.13 -0.97 22.71
CA ASN A 324 -11.65 0.27 22.13
C ASN A 324 -12.05 0.06 20.67
N LYS A 325 -11.23 -0.64 19.86
CA LYS A 325 -11.54 -0.98 18.47
C LYS A 325 -12.78 -1.85 18.32
N GLU A 326 -12.90 -2.89 19.14
CA GLU A 326 -14.10 -3.73 19.16
C GLU A 326 -15.36 -2.91 19.52
N LYS A 327 -15.23 -2.02 20.51
CA LYS A 327 -16.32 -1.14 20.94
C LYS A 327 -16.70 -0.12 19.86
N GLU A 328 -15.74 0.45 19.15
CA GLU A 328 -15.95 1.38 18.03
C GLU A 328 -16.73 0.68 16.90
N MET A 329 -16.30 -0.52 16.51
CA MET A 329 -16.98 -1.33 15.51
C MET A 329 -18.44 -1.62 15.91
N ILE A 330 -18.67 -2.20 17.10
CA ILE A 330 -20.01 -2.60 17.55
C ILE A 330 -20.95 -1.38 17.70
N LYS A 331 -20.41 -0.21 18.04
CA LYS A 331 -21.19 1.02 18.18
C LYS A 331 -21.48 1.73 16.88
N SER A 332 -20.80 1.40 15.78
CA SER A 332 -21.04 1.99 14.47
C SER A 332 -22.47 1.76 14.00
N GLU A 333 -23.11 2.78 13.45
CA GLU A 333 -24.46 2.67 12.91
C GLU A 333 -24.53 1.66 11.74
N VAL A 334 -23.47 1.57 10.94
CA VAL A 334 -23.36 0.59 9.84
C VAL A 334 -23.29 -0.83 10.37
N TYR A 335 -22.58 -1.07 11.47
CA TYR A 335 -22.54 -2.40 12.10
C TYR A 335 -23.92 -2.78 12.63
N LYS A 336 -24.59 -1.87 13.34
CA LYS A 336 -25.92 -2.10 13.91
C LYS A 336 -26.98 -2.38 12.83
N SER A 337 -26.88 -1.77 11.65
CA SER A 337 -27.86 -1.98 10.58
C SER A 337 -27.81 -3.39 9.99
N TYR A 338 -26.67 -4.09 10.09
CA TYR A 338 -26.45 -5.45 9.55
C TYR A 338 -26.51 -6.56 10.62
N LYS A 339 -26.75 -6.22 11.89
CA LYS A 339 -26.88 -7.19 12.99
C LYS A 339 -28.28 -7.81 13.09
N LYS A 340 -29.24 -7.32 12.29
CA LYS A 340 -30.66 -7.68 12.39
C LYS A 340 -30.96 -9.09 11.89
#